data_AF-A0A382JMI5-F1
#
_entry.id   AF-A0A382JMI5-F1
#
_cell.length_a   1.000
_cell.length_b   1.000
_cell.length_c   1.000
_cell.angle_alpha   90.00
_cell.angle_beta   90.00
_cell.angle_gamma   90.00
#
_symmetry.space_group_name_H-M   'P 1'
#
loop_
_entity.id
_entity.type
_entity.pdbx_description
1 polymer ?
#
loop_
_entity_poly.entity_id
_entity_poly.type
_entity_poly.pdbx_seq_one_letter_code
_entity_poly.pdbx_strand_id
1 'polypeptide(L)'
;MLVIVLGSGASAASDWMYYGGDEGGGRYSPLDQINRDTVGDLQLAWSFRTGIMAQHADLVPLVAFHATPVLLPEEAGGHLVLCTPINWVIALDPATGAERWRFDPEINLSSFTGRFN
;
A
#
# COMPACT_ATOMS: atom_id res chain seq x y z
N MET A 1 6.95 8.86 -47.34
CA MET A 1 5.88 9.26 -46.39
C MET A 1 5.66 8.09 -45.46
N LEU A 2 6.24 8.16 -44.27
CA LEU A 2 6.13 7.14 -43.23
C LEU A 2 5.24 7.74 -42.14
N VAL A 3 4.08 7.14 -41.89
CA VAL A 3 3.21 7.51 -40.78
C VAL A 3 3.58 6.61 -39.62
N ILE A 4 4.24 7.18 -38.61
CA ILE A 4 4.37 6.54 -37.30
C ILE A 4 3.10 6.86 -36.54
N VAL A 5 2.24 5.86 -36.34
CA VAL A 5 1.16 5.95 -35.37
C VAL A 5 1.80 5.76 -34.00
N LEU A 6 2.03 6.85 -33.27
CA LEU A 6 2.28 6.78 -31.83
C LEU A 6 0.93 6.45 -31.18
N GLY A 7 0.66 5.16 -31.03
CA GLY A 7 -0.34 4.71 -30.08
C GLY A 7 0.18 5.04 -28.69
N SER A 8 -0.31 6.14 -28.10
CA SER A 8 -0.20 6.41 -26.67
C SER A 8 -1.05 5.39 -25.93
N GLY A 9 -0.53 4.17 -25.86
CA GLY A 9 -1.13 3.03 -25.19
C GLY A 9 -0.05 2.33 -24.39
N ALA A 10 0.67 3.09 -23.56
CA ALA A 10 1.28 2.48 -22.40
C ALA A 10 0.12 1.95 -21.56
N SER A 11 -0.22 0.66 -21.73
CA SER A 11 -0.71 -0.14 -20.62
C SER A 11 0.47 -0.32 -19.67
N ALA A 12 0.95 0.80 -19.11
CA ALA A 12 1.79 0.78 -17.93
C ALA A 12 0.90 0.21 -16.84
N ALA A 13 1.42 -0.71 -16.03
CA ALA A 13 0.82 -0.99 -14.74
C ALA A 13 0.49 0.38 -14.11
N SER A 14 -0.78 0.66 -13.84
CA SER A 14 -1.16 1.97 -13.33
C SER A 14 -0.61 2.06 -11.91
N ASP A 15 0.49 2.79 -11.73
CA ASP A 15 1.03 3.08 -10.42
C ASP A 15 -0.06 3.74 -9.54
N TRP A 16 0.09 3.63 -8.22
CA TRP A 16 -0.78 4.29 -7.25
C TRP A 16 0.10 5.16 -6.35
N MET A 17 0.67 6.20 -6.95
CA MET A 17 1.72 7.03 -6.33
C MET A 17 1.18 7.95 -5.22
N TYR A 18 -0.11 8.25 -5.25
CA TYR A 18 -0.75 9.19 -4.34
C TYR A 18 -1.73 8.46 -3.43
N TYR A 19 -1.95 8.99 -2.22
CA TYR A 19 -2.95 8.45 -1.29
C TYR A 19 -4.34 8.26 -1.94
N GLY A 20 -4.71 9.14 -2.88
CA GLY A 20 -5.97 9.05 -3.62
C GLY A 20 -5.86 8.49 -5.03
N GLY A 21 -4.77 7.80 -5.38
CA GLY A 21 -4.52 7.20 -6.69
C GLY A 21 -3.80 8.15 -7.65
N ASP A 22 -4.31 9.37 -7.80
CA ASP A 22 -3.71 10.45 -8.59
C ASP A 22 -3.65 11.76 -7.79
N GLU A 23 -3.12 12.82 -8.40
CA GLU A 23 -3.04 14.16 -7.82
C GLU A 23 -4.42 14.77 -7.51
N GLY A 24 -5.46 14.36 -8.24
CA GLY A 24 -6.83 14.81 -8.04
C GLY A 24 -7.54 14.09 -6.88
N GLY A 25 -6.99 12.97 -6.41
CA GLY A 25 -7.52 12.18 -5.30
C GLY A 25 -8.80 11.42 -5.62
N GLY A 26 -9.02 11.09 -6.90
CA GLY A 26 -10.28 10.49 -7.38
C GLY A 26 -10.55 9.06 -6.88
N ARG A 27 -9.52 8.36 -6.38
CA ARG A 27 -9.58 6.94 -5.96
C ARG A 27 -10.10 6.02 -7.06
N TYR A 28 -9.80 6.35 -8.31
CA TYR A 28 -10.24 5.61 -9.49
C TYR A 28 -9.06 4.89 -10.13
N SER A 29 -9.23 3.61 -10.45
CA SER A 29 -8.29 2.86 -11.28
C SER A 29 -8.94 2.60 -12.65
N PRO A 30 -8.22 2.88 -13.76
CA PRO A 30 -8.71 2.55 -15.10
C PRO A 30 -8.54 1.05 -15.45
N LEU A 31 -7.92 0.24 -14.58
CA LEU A 31 -7.74 -1.20 -14.81
C LEU A 31 -9.07 -1.95 -14.78
N ASP A 32 -9.25 -2.88 -15.73
CA ASP A 32 -10.53 -3.58 -15.96
C ASP A 32 -10.41 -5.11 -15.97
N GLN A 33 -9.21 -5.65 -15.71
CA GLN A 33 -8.97 -7.11 -15.62
C GLN A 33 -9.88 -7.77 -14.58
N ILE A 34 -10.10 -7.09 -13.45
CA ILE A 34 -11.09 -7.48 -12.43
C ILE A 34 -12.36 -6.69 -12.72
N ASN A 35 -13.42 -7.39 -13.08
CA ASN A 35 -14.71 -6.79 -13.44
C ASN A 35 -15.86 -7.67 -12.93
N ARG A 36 -17.11 -7.31 -13.31
CA ARG A 36 -18.32 -7.98 -12.81
C ARG A 36 -18.38 -9.47 -13.15
N ASP A 37 -17.72 -9.88 -14.23
CA ASP A 37 -17.73 -11.25 -14.72
C ASP A 37 -16.59 -12.07 -14.09
N THR A 38 -15.47 -11.44 -13.71
CA THR A 38 -14.26 -12.12 -13.20
C THR A 38 -14.03 -12.00 -11.69
N VAL A 39 -14.73 -11.09 -11.00
CA VAL A 39 -14.54 -10.85 -9.55
C VAL A 39 -14.80 -12.09 -8.69
N GLY A 40 -15.65 -13.01 -9.16
CA GLY A 40 -15.95 -14.27 -8.47
C GLY A 40 -14.77 -15.24 -8.39
N ASP A 41 -13.76 -15.05 -9.23
CA ASP A 41 -12.59 -15.95 -9.33
C ASP A 41 -11.40 -15.48 -8.48
N LEU A 42 -11.54 -14.37 -7.75
CA LEU A 42 -10.45 -13.83 -6.95
C LEU A 42 -10.01 -14.80 -5.85
N GLN A 43 -8.69 -14.96 -5.74
CA GLN A 43 -8.04 -15.73 -4.70
C GLN A 43 -7.05 -14.85 -3.96
N LEU A 44 -6.80 -15.18 -2.69
CA LEU A 44 -5.77 -14.53 -1.91
C LEU A 44 -4.40 -14.80 -2.55
N ALA A 45 -3.77 -13.77 -3.11
CA ALA A 45 -2.43 -13.89 -3.67
C ALA A 45 -1.37 -14.03 -2.56
N TRP A 46 -1.45 -13.17 -1.53
CA TRP A 46 -0.58 -13.21 -0.37
C TRP A 46 -1.19 -12.44 0.80
N SER A 47 -0.66 -12.65 2.01
CA SER A 47 -1.00 -11.88 3.21
C SER A 47 0.26 -11.50 3.96
N PHE A 48 0.30 -10.28 4.51
CA PHE A 48 1.43 -9.78 5.29
C PHE A 48 0.98 -9.40 6.71
N ARG A 49 1.80 -9.76 7.72
CA ARG A 49 1.58 -9.35 9.12
C ARG A 49 2.65 -8.32 9.48
N THR A 50 2.21 -7.12 9.87
CA THR A 50 3.12 -6.00 10.24
C THR A 50 3.97 -6.30 11.47
N GLY A 51 3.52 -7.22 12.34
CA GLY A 51 4.20 -7.61 13.58
C GLY A 51 3.87 -6.74 14.79
N ILE A 52 3.12 -5.65 14.64
CA ILE A 52 2.87 -4.71 15.75
C ILE A 52 2.13 -5.36 16.90
N MET A 53 1.08 -6.12 16.61
CA MET A 53 0.28 -6.75 17.67
C MET A 53 1.08 -7.81 18.44
N ALA A 54 2.17 -8.33 17.85
CA ALA A 54 3.08 -9.24 18.54
C ALA A 54 4.08 -8.50 19.44
N GLN A 55 4.51 -7.29 19.05
CA GLN A 55 5.49 -6.49 19.80
C GLN A 55 4.86 -5.52 20.81
N HIS A 56 3.61 -5.10 20.56
CA HIS A 56 2.87 -4.08 21.32
C HIS A 56 1.43 -4.54 21.56
N ALA A 57 1.26 -5.69 22.21
CA ALA A 57 -0.05 -6.28 22.48
C ALA A 57 -0.93 -5.37 23.38
N ASP A 58 -0.30 -4.56 24.23
CA ASP A 58 -0.94 -3.55 25.09
C ASP A 58 -1.60 -2.41 24.30
N LEU A 59 -1.14 -2.14 23.07
CA LEU A 59 -1.70 -1.11 22.21
C LEU A 59 -2.91 -1.57 21.40
N VAL A 60 -3.17 -2.89 21.32
CA VAL A 60 -4.30 -3.47 20.55
C VAL A 60 -5.63 -2.74 20.77
N PRO A 61 -6.07 -2.41 22.01
CA PRO A 61 -7.34 -1.72 22.23
C PRO A 61 -7.31 -0.21 21.89
N LEU A 62 -6.14 0.36 21.59
CA LEU A 62 -5.93 1.80 21.45
C LEU A 62 -5.65 2.25 20.02
N VAL A 63 -5.37 1.32 19.11
CA VAL A 63 -4.92 1.63 17.75
C VAL A 63 -5.77 0.94 16.69
N ALA A 64 -5.88 1.58 15.53
CA ALA A 64 -6.59 1.06 14.37
C ALA A 64 -5.77 1.25 13.09
N PHE A 65 -5.94 0.35 12.12
CA PHE A 65 -5.17 0.33 10.88
C PHE A 65 -5.91 1.07 9.76
N HIS A 66 -5.48 2.29 9.45
CA HIS A 66 -6.15 3.18 8.47
C HIS A 66 -5.32 3.45 7.20
N ALA A 67 -4.21 2.74 7.00
CA ALA A 67 -3.30 3.01 5.90
C ALA A 67 -3.98 2.74 4.54
N THR A 68 -3.72 3.61 3.56
CA THR A 68 -3.93 3.33 2.15
C THR A 68 -2.56 3.09 1.53
N PRO A 69 -2.24 1.86 1.11
CA PRO A 69 -0.95 1.56 0.51
C PRO A 69 -0.70 2.39 -0.77
N VAL A 70 0.56 2.77 -0.99
CA VAL A 70 1.03 3.48 -2.17
C VAL A 70 1.93 2.54 -2.97
N LEU A 71 1.65 2.38 -4.26
CA LEU A 71 2.52 1.63 -5.16
C LEU A 71 3.46 2.63 -5.84
N LEU A 72 4.75 2.51 -5.53
CA LEU A 72 5.79 3.33 -6.12
C LEU A 72 6.08 2.87 -7.56
N PRO A 73 6.47 3.78 -8.46
CA PRO A 73 6.92 3.39 -9.79
C PRO A 73 8.21 2.57 -9.71
N GLU A 74 8.52 1.87 -10.80
CA GLU A 74 9.76 1.11 -10.95
C GLU A 74 11.02 1.99 -10.73
N GLU A 75 11.04 3.24 -11.21
CA GLU A 75 12.17 4.15 -10.99
C GLU A 75 12.38 4.54 -9.51
N ALA A 76 11.35 4.40 -8.67
CA ALA A 76 11.41 4.61 -7.23
C ALA A 76 11.44 3.29 -6.44
N GLY A 77 11.67 2.16 -7.12
CA GLY A 77 11.88 0.84 -6.53
C GLY A 77 10.70 -0.13 -6.65
N GLY A 78 9.55 0.26 -7.21
CA GLY A 78 8.44 -0.65 -7.50
C GLY A 78 7.81 -1.29 -6.25
N HIS A 79 7.91 -0.64 -5.09
CA HIS A 79 7.45 -1.18 -3.82
C HIS A 79 6.00 -0.79 -3.51
N LEU A 80 5.27 -1.72 -2.89
CA LEU A 80 4.01 -1.40 -2.20
C LEU A 80 4.35 -0.92 -0.78
N VAL A 81 4.15 0.36 -0.51
CA VAL A 81 4.53 1.00 0.75
C VAL A 81 3.31 1.29 1.60
N LEU A 82 3.37 0.95 2.89
CA LEU A 82 2.33 1.20 3.87
C LEU A 82 2.92 1.70 5.18
N CYS A 83 2.13 2.47 5.93
CA CYS A 83 2.43 2.81 7.31
C CYS A 83 1.60 1.97 8.27
N THR A 84 1.99 2.00 9.53
CA THR A 84 1.28 1.33 10.60
C THR A 84 0.77 2.31 11.64
N PRO A 85 -0.08 1.89 12.60
CA PRO A 85 -0.62 2.81 13.60
C PRO A 85 0.42 3.43 14.53
N ILE A 86 1.63 2.86 14.61
CA ILE A 86 2.77 3.38 15.37
C ILE A 86 3.87 3.97 14.47
N ASN A 87 3.52 4.36 13.25
CA ASN A 87 4.40 5.02 12.28
C ASN A 87 5.60 4.20 11.77
N TRP A 88 5.63 2.88 11.96
CA TRP A 88 6.51 2.06 11.12
C TRP A 88 6.10 2.22 9.65
N VAL A 89 7.07 2.42 8.78
CA VAL A 89 6.89 2.42 7.32
C VAL A 89 7.48 1.12 6.79
N ILE A 90 6.69 0.38 6.02
CA ILE A 90 7.06 -0.95 5.53
C ILE A 90 6.89 -0.94 4.01
N ALA A 91 7.92 -1.38 3.30
CA ALA A 91 7.86 -1.65 1.87
C ALA A 91 7.80 -3.14 1.61
N LEU A 92 6.84 -3.53 0.76
CA LEU A 92 6.64 -4.90 0.32
C LEU A 92 6.92 -5.02 -1.18
N ASP A 93 7.36 -6.20 -1.57
CA ASP A 93 7.25 -6.65 -2.94
C ASP A 93 5.76 -6.83 -3.31
N PRO A 94 5.24 -6.14 -4.34
CA PRO A 94 3.81 -6.19 -4.66
C PRO A 94 3.35 -7.55 -5.19
N ALA A 95 4.24 -8.36 -5.78
CA ALA A 95 3.90 -9.65 -6.35
C ALA A 95 3.84 -10.77 -5.29
N THR A 96 4.71 -10.70 -4.28
CA THR A 96 4.92 -11.78 -3.30
C THR A 96 4.51 -11.42 -1.88
N GLY A 97 4.37 -10.13 -1.57
CA GLY A 97 4.12 -9.65 -0.20
C GLY A 97 5.35 -9.72 0.72
N ALA A 98 6.53 -10.04 0.18
CA ALA A 98 7.76 -10.11 0.97
C ALA A 98 8.22 -8.72 1.41
N GLU A 99 8.59 -8.57 2.68
CA GLU A 99 9.16 -7.32 3.20
C GLU A 99 10.52 -7.04 2.55
N ARG A 100 10.66 -5.86 1.95
CA ARG A 100 11.90 -5.38 1.34
C ARG A 100 12.73 -4.58 2.33
N TRP A 101 12.06 -3.66 3.01
CA TRP A 101 12.65 -2.86 4.07
C TRP A 101 11.56 -2.34 5.02
N ARG A 102 12.01 -1.91 6.19
CA ARG A 102 11.20 -1.28 7.22
C ARG A 102 11.97 -0.12 7.83
N PHE A 103 11.24 0.95 8.12
CA PHE A 103 11.71 2.06 8.91
C PHE A 103 10.89 2.15 10.21
N ASP A 104 11.59 2.15 11.34
CA ASP A 104 11.03 2.40 12.66
C ASP A 104 11.50 3.79 13.14
N PRO A 105 10.58 4.76 13.36
CA PRO A 105 10.94 6.07 13.89
C PRO A 105 11.20 6.09 15.40
N GLU A 106 11.10 4.96 16.11
CA GLU A 106 11.34 4.84 17.55
C GLU A 106 10.50 5.82 18.40
N ILE A 107 9.22 6.00 18.03
CA ILE A 107 8.34 6.93 18.72
C ILE A 107 8.08 6.52 20.18
N ASN A 108 7.91 7.50 21.07
CA ASN A 108 7.58 7.23 22.46
C ASN A 108 6.10 6.83 22.62
N LEU A 109 5.87 5.54 22.80
CA LEU A 109 4.53 4.94 22.90
C LEU A 109 3.87 5.10 24.27
N SER A 110 4.58 5.55 25.31
CA SER A 110 4.00 5.72 26.66
C SER A 110 2.82 6.71 26.66
N SER A 111 2.84 7.69 25.76
CA SER A 111 1.75 8.66 25.57
C SER A 111 0.41 8.03 25.16
N PHE A 112 0.40 6.85 24.50
CA PHE A 112 -0.83 6.14 24.17
C PHE A 112 -1.51 5.56 25.43
N THR A 113 -0.72 5.05 26.37
CA THR A 113 -1.22 4.38 27.57
C THR A 113 -1.82 5.33 28.63
N GLY A 114 -1.57 6.63 28.52
CA GLY A 114 -2.04 7.66 29.47
C GLY A 114 -3.05 8.66 28.93
N ARG A 115 -3.39 8.63 27.63
CA ARG A 115 -4.20 9.69 26.97
C ARG A 115 -5.69 9.62 27.25
N PHE A 116 -6.19 8.50 27.78
CA PHE A 116 -7.62 8.24 27.98
C PHE A 116 -8.00 7.92 29.43
N ASN A 117 -7.08 8.12 30.38
CA ASN A 117 -7.36 8.13 31.82
C ASN A 117 -7.43 9.56 32.36
#